data_AF-A0A832SL07-F1
#
_entry.id   AF-A0A832SL07-F1
#
_cell.length_a   1.000
_cell.length_b   1.000
_cell.length_c   1.000
_cell.angle_alpha   90.00
_cell.angle_beta   90.00
_cell.angle_gamma   90.00
#
_symmetry.space_group_name_H-M   'P 1'
#
loop_
_entity.id
_entity.type
_entity.pdbx_description
1 polymer ?
#
loop_
_entity_poly.entity_id
_entity_poly.type
_entity_poly.pdbx_seq_one_letter_code
_entity_poly.pdbx_strand_id
1 'polypeptide(L)' 'VLSIVRKQKHESTNRIWKTQKEYLEKYYRGENTLWSDGYFASTIGNVSKEATEYYIRNQG' A
#
# COMPACT_ATOMS: atom_id res chain seq x y z
N VAL A 1 2.99 7.49 -12.19
CA VAL A 1 2.28 6.93 -11.01
C VAL A 1 2.92 5.63 -10.53
N LEU A 2 3.02 4.59 -11.35
CA LEU A 2 3.63 3.29 -10.99
C LEU A 2 5.03 3.41 -10.36
N SER A 3 5.90 4.25 -10.94
CA SER A 3 7.26 4.47 -10.42
C SER A 3 7.29 5.10 -9.03
N ILE A 4 6.40 6.05 -8.75
CA ILE A 4 6.31 6.75 -7.47
C ILE A 4 5.79 5.80 -6.39
N VAL A 5 4.73 5.05 -6.67
CA VAL A 5 4.17 4.09 -5.72
C VAL A 5 5.18 3.00 -5.38
N ARG A 6 5.87 2.45 -6.38
CA ARG A 6 6.95 1.46 -6.15
C ARG A 6 8.06 2.02 -5.26
N LYS A 7 8.52 3.24 -5.54
CA LYS A 7 9.54 3.91 -4.73
C LYS A 7 9.08 4.09 -3.29
N GLN A 8 7.87 4.62 -3.07
CA GLN A 8 7.33 4.82 -1.73
C GLN A 8 7.17 3.52 -0.96
N LYS A 9 6.63 2.47 -1.59
CA LYS A 9 6.48 1.14 -0.98
C LYS A 9 7.84 0.56 -0.59
N HIS A 10 8.85 0.71 -1.45
CA HIS A 10 10.21 0.22 -1.16
C HIS A 10 10.87 1.00 -0.02
N GLU A 11 10.88 2.34 -0.09
CA GLU A 11 11.50 3.19 0.92
C GLU A 11 10.86 3.01 2.31
N SER A 12 9.52 2.96 2.36
CA SER A 12 8.79 2.72 3.61
C SER A 12 9.08 1.34 4.19
N THR A 13 9.04 0.28 3.38
CA THR A 13 9.39 -1.09 3.81
C THR A 13 10.80 -1.12 4.40
N ASN A 14 11.79 -0.60 3.67
CA ASN A 14 13.18 -0.59 4.12
C ASN A 14 13.36 0.17 5.44
N ARG A 15 12.80 1.38 5.53
CA ARG A 15 12.93 2.23 6.72
C ARG A 15 12.25 1.64 7.94
N ILE A 16 11.01 1.15 7.79
CA ILE A 16 10.20 0.63 8.90
C ILE A 16 10.81 -0.68 9.44
N TRP A 17 11.24 -1.59 8.56
CA TRP A 17 11.92 -2.82 8.99
C TRP A 17 13.26 -2.56 9.68
N LYS A 18 13.99 -1.50 9.31
CA LYS A 18 15.23 -1.14 10.02
C LYS A 18 14.99 -0.55 11.40
N THR A 19 13.90 0.19 11.59
CA THR A 19 13.67 0.94 12.84
C THR A 19 12.78 0.20 13.84
N GLN A 20 11.90 -0.70 13.37
CA GLN A 20 10.88 -1.36 14.19
C GLN A 20 10.90 -2.89 14.09
N LYS A 21 12.03 -3.47 13.67
CA LYS A 21 12.20 -4.90 13.38
C LYS A 21 11.61 -5.81 14.47
N GLU A 22 12.03 -5.62 15.71
CA GLU A 22 11.64 -6.46 16.85
C GLU A 22 10.13 -6.44 17.11
N TYR A 23 9.48 -5.30 16.87
CA TYR A 23 8.03 -5.19 16.99
C TYR A 23 7.33 -5.91 15.82
N LEU A 24 7.80 -5.71 14.60
CA LEU A 24 7.17 -6.24 13.38
C LEU A 24 7.30 -7.76 13.27
N GLU A 25 8.42 -8.34 13.69
CA GLU A 25 8.64 -9.80 13.67
C GLU A 25 7.57 -10.57 14.44
N LYS A 26 6.96 -9.96 15.46
CA LYS A 26 5.86 -10.54 16.26
C LYS A 26 4.57 -10.75 15.46
N TYR A 27 4.35 -9.97 14.41
CA TYR A 27 3.09 -9.96 13.64
C TYR A 27 3.27 -10.47 12.21
N TYR A 28 4.43 -10.23 11.60
CA TYR A 28 4.69 -10.53 10.18
C TYR A 28 5.42 -11.86 9.97
N ARG A 29 5.58 -12.68 11.02
CA ARG A 29 6.11 -14.06 10.95
C ARG A 29 7.45 -14.17 10.20
N GLY A 30 8.30 -13.13 10.28
CA GLY A 30 9.61 -13.09 9.63
C GLY A 30 9.60 -12.75 8.14
N GLU A 31 8.45 -12.48 7.54
CA GLU A 31 8.37 -11.92 6.19
C GLU A 31 8.62 -10.41 6.25
N ASN A 32 9.68 -9.93 5.59
CA ASN A 32 9.98 -8.50 5.51
C ASN A 32 9.09 -7.75 4.50
N THR A 33 7.83 -8.16 4.40
CA THR A 33 6.82 -7.63 3.47
C THR A 33 5.86 -6.75 4.25
N LEU A 34 5.76 -5.47 3.85
CA LEU A 34 4.84 -4.52 4.50
C LEU A 34 3.57 -4.27 3.67
N TRP A 35 3.69 -4.32 2.35
CA TRP A 35 2.60 -3.98 1.42
C TRP A 35 2.31 -5.17 0.49
N SER A 36 1.05 -5.35 0.10
CA SER A 36 0.68 -6.28 -0.98
C SER A 36 1.22 -5.81 -2.33
N ASP A 37 1.18 -6.64 -3.37
CA ASP A 37 1.63 -6.24 -4.72
C ASP A 37 0.73 -5.15 -5.34
N GLY A 38 -0.54 -5.14 -4.96
CA GLY A 38 -1.54 -4.19 -5.47
C GLY A 38 -1.31 -2.75 -5.01
N TYR A 39 -1.90 -1.82 -5.76
CA TYR A 39 -2.14 -0.45 -5.33
C TYR A 39 -3.33 0.12 -6.11
N PHE A 40 -4.07 1.04 -5.50
CA PHE A 40 -5.11 1.82 -6.14
C PHE A 40 -4.67 3.28 -6.20
N ALA A 41 -4.93 3.94 -7.33
CA ALA A 41 -4.66 5.36 -7.50
C ALA A 41 -5.76 5.99 -8.35
N SER A 42 -6.34 7.09 -7.88
CA SER A 42 -7.32 7.91 -8.60
C SER A 42 -6.92 9.38 -8.53
N THR A 43 -7.40 10.17 -9.49
CA THR A 43 -7.22 11.62 -9.48
C THR A 43 -8.14 12.24 -8.42
N ILE A 44 -7.69 13.33 -7.79
CA ILE A 44 -8.48 14.08 -6.79
C ILE A 44 -9.45 15.06 -7.49
N GLY A 45 -9.95 14.70 -8.67
CA GLY A 45 -11.07 15.44 -9.29
C GLY A 45 -12.36 15.15 -8.52
N ASN A 46 -13.43 15.93 -8.75
CA ASN A 46 -14.78 15.68 -8.19
C ASN A 46 -15.35 14.33 -8.70
N VAL A 47 -14.78 13.23 -8.22
CA VAL A 47 -15.33 11.89 -8.34
C VAL A 47 -16.21 11.72 -7.12
N SER A 48 -17.50 11.56 -7.34
CA SER A 48 -18.43 11.35 -6.24
C SER A 48 -18.06 10.07 -5.49
N LYS A 49 -18.32 10.04 -4.18
CA LYS A 49 -18.00 8.89 -3.32
C LYS A 49 -18.59 7.60 -3.90
N GLU A 50 -19.77 7.70 -4.50
CA GLU A 50 -20.53 6.63 -5.13
C GLU A 50 -19.76 5.98 -6.29
N ALA A 51 -19.07 6.78 -7.12
CA ALA A 51 -18.26 6.28 -8.22
C ALA A 51 -17.02 5.53 -7.73
N THR A 52 -16.43 5.95 -6.61
CA THR A 52 -15.28 5.26 -5.98
C THR A 52 -15.71 3.92 -5.38
N GLU A 53 -16.82 3.90 -4.64
CA GLU A 53 -17.36 2.67 -4.04
C GLU A 53 -17.79 1.65 -5.11
N TYR A 54 -18.42 2.11 -6.20
CA TYR A 54 -18.76 1.26 -7.34
C TYR A 54 -17.53 0.59 -7.94
N TYR A 55 -16.45 1.34 -8.18
CA TYR A 55 -15.23 0.78 -8.75
C TYR A 55 -14.60 -0.29 -7.85
N ILE A 56 -14.51 -0.04 -6.54
CA ILE A 56 -13.95 -1.00 -5.56
C ILE A 56 -14.76 -2.30 -5.55
N ARG A 57 -16.09 -2.22 -5.61
CA ARG A 57 -16.96 -3.41 -5.58
C ARG A 57 -16.93 -4.23 -6.88
N ASN A 58 -16.72 -3.56 -8.01
CA ASN A 58 -16.77 -4.19 -9.34
C ASN A 58 -15.40 -4.53 -9.91
N GLN A 59 -14.31 -4.33 -9.16
CA GLN A 59 -13.01 -4.94 -9.49
C GLN A 59 -13.02 -6.42 -9.09
N GLY A 60 -13.71 -7.22 -9.91
CA GLY A 60 -13.63 -8.68 -9.98
C GLY A 60 -13.26 -9.11 -11.39
#